data_AF-A0A1M5KZJ6-F1
#
_entry.id   AF-A0A1M5KZJ6-F1
#
_cell.length_a   1.000
_cell.length_b   1.000
_cell.length_c   1.000
_cell.angle_alpha   90.00
_cell.angle_beta   90.00
_cell.angle_gamma   90.00
#
_symmetry.space_group_name_H-M   'P 1'
#
loop_
_entity.id
_entity.type
_entity.pdbx_description
1 polymer ?
#
loop_
_entity_poly.entity_id
_entity_poly.type
_entity_poly.pdbx_seq_one_letter_code
_entity_poly.pdbx_strand_id
1 'polypeptide(L)'
;MSTKKIFTPAYRQDYFEGYAKGINPFPQANCIKGNEAFNSGFISGRMDYEEMNGTLKEGIPQRIVNNKVLEDFLLSGLLGLSIDTDGYTPYQLDVIEKWYLSGVEKYDPNHSIYLFEILEENGIQLG
;
A
#
# COMPACT_ATOMS: atom_id res chain seq x y z
N MET A 1 25.32 15.35 -10.64
CA MET A 1 24.41 15.11 -9.50
C MET A 1 25.07 14.09 -8.57
N SER A 2 25.14 14.36 -7.28
CA SER A 2 25.84 13.51 -6.29
C SER A 2 24.93 12.35 -5.86
N THR A 3 25.01 11.23 -6.59
CA THR A 3 24.35 9.94 -6.27
C THR A 3 24.73 9.35 -4.92
N LYS A 4 25.76 9.89 -4.24
CA LYS A 4 26.27 9.36 -2.97
C LYS A 4 25.34 9.59 -1.77
N LYS A 5 24.39 10.54 -1.82
CA LYS A 5 23.56 10.89 -0.64
C LYS A 5 22.32 10.02 -0.44
N ILE A 6 21.68 9.55 -1.52
CA ILE A 6 20.39 8.81 -1.45
C ILE A 6 20.51 7.38 -0.88
N PHE A 7 21.70 6.78 -0.98
CA PHE A 7 21.94 5.43 -0.46
C PHE A 7 22.44 5.40 0.99
N THR A 8 22.55 6.57 1.63
CA THR A 8 22.99 6.63 3.03
C THR A 8 21.88 6.16 3.98
N PRO A 9 22.24 5.52 5.10
CA PRO A 9 21.26 5.16 6.12
C PRO A 9 20.47 6.37 6.64
N ALA A 10 21.12 7.53 6.82
CA ALA A 10 20.47 8.76 7.25
C ALA A 10 19.41 9.24 6.26
N TYR A 11 19.75 9.29 4.95
CA TYR A 11 18.78 9.64 3.92
C TYR A 11 17.59 8.69 3.90
N ARG A 12 17.82 7.37 3.99
CA ARG A 12 16.74 6.39 4.02
C ARG A 12 15.83 6.57 5.23
N GLN A 13 16.41 6.82 6.41
CA GLN A 13 15.65 7.04 7.63
C GLN A 13 14.75 8.28 7.49
N ASP A 14 15.30 9.39 7.01
CA ASP A 14 14.55 10.62 6.78
C ASP A 14 13.46 10.41 5.72
N TYR A 15 13.76 9.69 4.64
CA TYR A 15 12.79 9.33 3.59
C TYR A 15 11.64 8.50 4.16
N PHE A 16 11.91 7.43 4.91
CA PHE A 16 10.86 6.58 5.48
C PHE A 16 10.03 7.33 6.52
N GLU A 17 10.64 8.22 7.31
CA GLU A 17 9.90 9.11 8.19
C GLU A 17 8.94 10.01 7.39
N GLY A 18 9.44 10.64 6.33
CA GLY A 18 8.63 11.44 5.41
C GLY A 18 7.47 10.63 4.82
N TYR A 19 7.77 9.43 4.30
CA TYR A 19 6.78 8.54 3.70
C TYR A 19 5.67 8.15 4.67
N ALA A 20 6.03 7.73 5.89
CA ALA A 20 5.06 7.39 6.94
C ALA A 20 4.15 8.57 7.30
N LYS A 21 4.68 9.81 7.24
CA LYS A 21 3.90 11.04 7.44
C LYS A 21 3.02 11.35 6.23
N GLY A 22 3.50 11.09 5.02
CA GLY A 22 2.80 11.29 3.75
C GLY A 22 1.55 10.41 3.59
N ILE A 23 1.65 9.14 3.97
CA ILE A 23 0.51 8.20 3.88
C ILE A 23 -0.60 8.48 4.91
N ASN A 24 -0.30 9.25 5.97
CA ASN A 24 -1.27 9.60 6.99
C ASN A 24 -2.06 10.85 6.54
N PRO A 25 -3.38 10.78 6.33
CA PRO A 25 -4.17 11.90 5.84
C PRO A 25 -4.51 12.94 6.90
N PHE A 26 -4.34 12.62 8.18
CA PHE A 26 -4.75 13.50 9.26
C PHE A 26 -3.73 14.63 9.50
N PRO A 27 -4.16 15.78 10.07
CA PRO A 27 -3.26 16.86 10.43
C PRO A 27 -2.13 16.37 11.35
N GLN A 28 -0.89 16.72 11.02
CA GLN A 28 0.30 16.31 11.75
C GLN A 28 1.12 17.52 12.14
N ALA A 29 1.53 17.59 13.41
CA ALA A 29 2.46 18.60 13.87
C ALA A 29 3.86 18.36 13.25
N ASN A 30 4.56 19.44 12.89
CA ASN A 30 5.95 19.43 12.40
C ASN A 30 6.17 18.59 11.12
N CYS A 31 5.24 18.62 10.17
CA CYS A 31 5.35 17.88 8.91
C CYS A 31 6.33 18.48 7.89
N ILE A 32 6.92 19.66 8.15
CA ILE A 32 7.88 20.30 7.24
C ILE A 32 9.27 20.23 7.87
N LYS A 33 10.02 19.18 7.56
CA LYS A 33 11.48 19.18 7.73
C LYS A 33 12.09 19.78 6.47
N GLY A 34 13.03 20.71 6.60
CA GLY A 34 13.77 21.29 5.46
C GLY A 34 14.74 20.33 4.75
N ASN A 35 14.55 19.02 4.90
CA ASN A 35 15.42 17.98 4.36
C ASN A 35 14.81 17.38 3.09
N GLU A 36 15.61 17.31 2.02
CA GLU A 36 15.26 16.74 0.73
C GLU A 36 14.75 15.29 0.83
N ALA A 37 15.39 14.45 1.65
CA ALA A 37 15.03 13.05 1.80
C ALA A 37 13.61 12.89 2.36
N PHE A 38 13.34 13.61 3.46
CA PHE A 38 12.03 13.64 4.10
C PHE A 38 10.94 14.16 3.16
N ASN A 39 11.18 15.28 2.47
CA ASN A 39 10.21 15.86 1.56
C ASN A 39 9.90 14.91 0.39
N SER A 40 10.91 14.23 -0.13
CA SER A 40 10.73 13.21 -1.18
C SER A 40 9.86 12.06 -0.68
N GLY A 41 10.16 11.52 0.50
CA GLY A 41 9.36 10.48 1.13
C GLY A 41 7.91 10.93 1.37
N PHE A 42 7.72 12.13 1.90
CA PHE A 42 6.39 12.70 2.16
C PHE A 42 5.55 12.82 0.88
N ILE A 43 6.14 13.34 -0.20
CA ILE A 43 5.46 13.44 -1.49
C ILE A 43 5.08 12.07 -2.01
N SER A 44 6.01 11.10 -2.00
CA SER A 44 5.71 9.73 -2.43
C SER A 44 4.59 9.09 -1.60
N GLY A 45 4.65 9.19 -0.27
CA GLY A 45 3.59 8.64 0.59
C GLY A 45 2.24 9.34 0.38
N ARG A 46 2.22 10.63 0.07
CA ARG A 46 0.99 11.36 -0.26
C ARG A 46 0.41 10.88 -1.60
N MET A 47 1.26 10.69 -2.61
CA MET A 47 0.83 10.19 -3.92
C MET A 47 0.20 8.80 -3.79
N ASP A 48 0.87 7.88 -3.09
CA ASP A 48 0.36 6.52 -2.87
C ASP A 48 -0.98 6.53 -2.11
N TYR A 49 -1.11 7.39 -1.10
CA TYR A 49 -2.38 7.56 -0.38
C TYR A 49 -3.50 8.03 -1.32
N GLU A 50 -3.26 9.12 -2.07
CA GLU A 50 -4.29 9.74 -2.91
C GLU A 50 -4.65 8.87 -4.12
N GLU A 51 -3.71 8.08 -4.65
CA GLU A 51 -3.96 7.07 -5.69
C GLU A 51 -4.98 6.02 -5.23
N MET A 52 -4.97 5.65 -3.95
CA MET A 52 -5.89 4.65 -3.41
C MET A 52 -7.18 5.23 -2.82
N ASN A 53 -7.14 6.47 -2.34
CA ASN A 53 -8.20 7.03 -1.48
C ASN A 53 -8.89 8.27 -2.04
N GLY A 54 -8.39 8.84 -3.14
CA GLY A 54 -8.84 10.13 -3.66
C GLY A 54 -8.08 11.29 -3.02
N THR A 55 -8.30 12.49 -3.56
CA THR A 55 -7.51 13.67 -3.17
C THR A 55 -7.94 14.20 -1.81
N LEU A 56 -7.00 14.70 -0.99
CA LEU A 56 -7.35 15.32 0.29
C LEU A 56 -8.27 16.55 0.16
N LYS A 57 -8.26 17.20 -1.02
CA LYS A 57 -9.12 18.35 -1.31
C LYS A 57 -10.60 17.97 -1.32
N GLU A 58 -10.92 16.72 -1.62
CA GLU A 58 -12.29 16.18 -1.64
C GLU A 58 -12.71 15.64 -0.26
N GLY A 59 -11.82 15.67 0.72
CA GLY A 59 -12.03 15.18 2.08
C GLY A 59 -11.28 13.88 2.35
N ILE A 60 -11.32 13.45 3.62
CA ILE A 60 -10.75 12.17 4.04
C ILE A 60 -11.89 11.15 4.08
N PRO A 61 -11.82 10.04 3.31
CA PRO A 61 -12.81 8.98 3.36
C PRO A 61 -12.96 8.34 4.75
N GLN A 62 -14.12 7.74 5.02
CA GLN A 62 -14.39 7.05 6.29
C GLN A 62 -13.50 5.79 6.46
N ARG A 63 -13.32 5.02 5.38
CA ARG A 63 -12.39 3.89 5.32
C ARG A 63 -11.13 4.32 4.56
N ILE A 64 -9.97 3.84 4.98
CA ILE A 64 -8.71 4.06 4.25
C ILE A 64 -8.29 2.75 3.59
N VAL A 65 -8.19 2.77 2.26
CA VAL A 65 -7.65 1.69 1.44
C VAL A 65 -6.12 1.71 1.53
N ASN A 66 -5.54 0.53 1.69
CA ASN A 66 -4.12 0.24 1.62
C ASN A 66 -3.91 -1.17 1.02
N ASN A 67 -2.66 -1.58 0.83
CA ASN A 67 -2.36 -2.90 0.25
C ASN A 67 -3.01 -4.07 0.99
N LYS A 68 -3.10 -4.01 2.32
CA LYS A 68 -3.77 -5.06 3.10
C LYS A 68 -5.26 -5.15 2.76
N VAL A 69 -5.95 -4.01 2.66
CA VAL A 69 -7.35 -3.98 2.23
C VAL A 69 -7.49 -4.57 0.83
N LEU A 70 -6.61 -4.21 -0.10
CA LEU A 70 -6.64 -4.77 -1.47
C LEU A 70 -6.45 -6.30 -1.47
N GLU A 71 -5.49 -6.81 -0.70
CA GLU A 71 -5.25 -8.24 -0.52
C GLU A 71 -6.45 -8.96 0.10
N ASP A 72 -7.07 -8.39 1.14
CA ASP A 72 -8.25 -8.94 1.80
C ASP A 72 -9.45 -9.03 0.82
N PHE A 73 -9.64 -8.00 -0.02
CA PHE A 73 -10.67 -8.01 -1.06
C PHE A 73 -10.40 -9.06 -2.14
N LEU A 74 -9.16 -9.24 -2.57
CA LEU A 74 -8.79 -10.28 -3.53
C LEU A 74 -9.01 -11.68 -2.98
N LEU A 75 -8.57 -11.96 -1.76
CA LEU A 75 -8.81 -13.25 -1.11
C LEU A 75 -10.30 -13.52 -0.95
N SER A 76 -11.07 -12.52 -0.52
CA SER A 76 -12.53 -12.66 -0.38
C SER A 76 -13.20 -12.95 -1.72
N GLY A 77 -12.81 -12.25 -2.78
CA GLY A 77 -13.31 -12.48 -4.15
C GLY A 77 -12.97 -13.87 -4.68
N LEU A 78 -11.74 -14.33 -4.48
CA LEU A 78 -11.29 -15.68 -4.89
C LEU A 78 -12.05 -16.78 -4.14
N LEU A 79 -12.40 -16.56 -2.87
CA LEU A 79 -13.13 -17.52 -2.03
C LEU A 79 -14.66 -17.42 -2.18
N GLY A 80 -15.17 -16.46 -2.98
CA GLY A 80 -16.61 -16.23 -3.12
C GLY A 80 -17.29 -15.72 -1.84
N LEU A 81 -16.54 -15.06 -0.96
CA LEU A 81 -17.05 -14.47 0.27
C LEU A 81 -17.71 -13.12 0.00
N SER A 82 -18.77 -12.81 0.76
CA SER A 82 -19.35 -11.47 0.76
C SER A 82 -18.40 -10.48 1.42
N ILE A 83 -18.23 -9.31 0.80
CA ILE A 83 -17.43 -8.20 1.31
C ILE A 83 -18.33 -7.06 1.78
N ASP A 84 -17.98 -6.48 2.92
CA ASP A 84 -18.62 -5.27 3.43
C ASP A 84 -17.99 -4.04 2.74
N THR A 85 -18.82 -3.32 1.98
CA THR A 85 -18.41 -2.11 1.26
C THR A 85 -18.84 -0.82 1.97
N ASP A 86 -19.46 -0.91 3.16
CA ASP A 86 -19.93 0.26 3.90
C ASP A 86 -18.77 1.17 4.33
N GLY A 87 -18.92 2.45 3.98
CA GLY A 87 -17.96 3.51 4.30
C GLY A 87 -16.81 3.66 3.30
N TYR A 88 -16.76 2.86 2.22
CA TYR A 88 -15.89 3.14 1.07
C TYR A 88 -16.56 4.13 0.12
N THR A 89 -15.76 4.99 -0.50
CA THR A 89 -16.24 5.90 -1.55
C THR A 89 -16.36 5.18 -2.90
N PRO A 90 -17.16 5.71 -3.84
CA PRO A 90 -17.19 5.17 -5.20
C PRO A 90 -15.81 5.12 -5.88
N TYR A 91 -14.95 6.10 -5.60
CA TYR A 91 -13.58 6.11 -6.10
C TYR A 91 -12.76 4.92 -5.55
N GLN A 92 -12.84 4.68 -4.24
CA GLN A 92 -12.14 3.56 -3.61
C GLN A 92 -12.62 2.21 -4.16
N LEU A 93 -13.92 2.05 -4.38
CA LEU A 93 -14.47 0.83 -4.97
C LEU A 93 -13.98 0.60 -6.41
N ASP A 94 -13.89 1.65 -7.23
CA ASP A 94 -13.31 1.59 -8.58
C ASP A 94 -11.81 1.22 -8.57
N VAL A 95 -11.04 1.76 -7.61
CA VAL A 95 -9.63 1.38 -7.41
C VAL A 95 -9.52 -0.10 -7.02
N ILE A 96 -10.32 -0.56 -6.05
CA ILE A 96 -10.34 -1.94 -5.60
C ILE A 96 -10.70 -2.89 -6.75
N GLU A 97 -11.72 -2.56 -7.55
CA GLU A 97 -12.14 -3.36 -8.70
C GLU A 97 -11.01 -3.49 -9.74
N LYS A 98 -10.38 -2.38 -10.12
CA LYS A 98 -9.24 -2.39 -11.06
C LYS A 98 -8.08 -3.22 -10.54
N TRP A 99 -7.75 -3.06 -9.26
CA TRP A 99 -6.67 -3.82 -8.63
C TRP A 99 -6.98 -5.31 -8.60
N TYR A 100 -8.19 -5.69 -8.21
CA TYR A 100 -8.67 -7.07 -8.21
C TYR A 100 -8.54 -7.71 -9.60
N LEU A 101 -9.05 -7.06 -10.65
CA LEU A 101 -8.96 -7.57 -12.02
C LEU A 101 -7.50 -7.76 -12.45
N SER A 102 -6.63 -6.80 -12.13
CA SER A 102 -5.19 -6.92 -12.42
C SER A 102 -4.47 -8.02 -11.65
N GLY A 103 -4.94 -8.33 -10.43
CA GLY A 103 -4.41 -9.39 -9.58
C GLY A 103 -4.84 -10.76 -10.06
N VAL A 104 -6.11 -10.91 -10.45
CA VAL A 104 -6.66 -12.13 -11.03
C VAL A 104 -6.01 -12.46 -12.38
N GLU A 105 -5.70 -11.47 -13.22
CA GLU A 105 -4.97 -11.70 -14.47
C GLU A 105 -3.55 -12.24 -14.28
N LYS A 106 -2.91 -11.88 -13.16
CA LYS A 106 -1.58 -12.40 -12.77
C LYS A 106 -1.67 -13.72 -12.01
N TYR A 107 -2.87 -14.14 -11.62
CA TYR A 107 -3.08 -15.38 -10.91
C TYR A 107 -3.09 -16.55 -11.89
N ASP A 108 -2.02 -17.33 -11.90
CA ASP A 108 -2.00 -18.64 -12.55
C ASP A 108 -2.26 -19.72 -11.47
N PRO A 109 -3.41 -20.44 -11.53
CA PRO A 109 -3.75 -21.49 -10.58
C PRO A 109 -2.69 -22.60 -10.48
N ASN A 110 -1.85 -22.76 -11.50
CA ASN A 110 -0.76 -23.74 -11.54
C ASN A 110 0.58 -23.17 -11.05
N HIS A 111 0.70 -21.85 -10.90
CA HIS A 111 1.87 -21.17 -10.28
C HIS A 111 1.72 -20.95 -8.78
N SER A 112 0.56 -21.31 -8.20
CA SER A 112 0.48 -21.58 -6.77
C SER A 112 1.20 -22.89 -6.48
N ILE A 113 2.53 -22.94 -6.73
CA ILE A 113 3.41 -23.77 -5.92
C ILE A 113 3.08 -23.30 -4.51
N TYR A 114 2.36 -24.13 -3.78
CA TYR A 114 1.77 -23.68 -2.52
C TYR A 114 2.92 -23.13 -1.70
N LEU A 115 2.71 -21.99 -1.00
CA LEU A 115 3.71 -21.51 -0.04
C LEU A 115 4.15 -22.68 0.87
N PHE A 116 3.23 -23.61 1.15
CA PHE A 116 3.52 -24.90 1.77
C PHE A 116 4.62 -25.73 1.07
N GLU A 117 4.55 -25.96 -0.24
CA GLU A 117 5.56 -26.70 -1.00
C GLU A 117 6.93 -25.99 -0.97
N ILE A 118 6.95 -24.65 -1.09
CA ILE A 118 8.19 -23.86 -0.97
C ILE A 118 8.76 -23.95 0.46
N LEU A 119 7.92 -23.83 1.48
CA LEU A 119 8.34 -23.92 2.87
C LEU A 119 8.84 -25.32 3.20
N GLU A 120 8.18 -26.36 2.69
CA GLU A 120 8.58 -27.77 2.86
C GLU A 120 9.91 -28.06 2.13
N GLU A 121 10.09 -27.59 0.89
CA GLU A 121 11.37 -27.66 0.17
C GLU A 121 12.52 -26.96 0.91
N ASN A 122 12.21 -25.91 1.68
CA ASN A 122 13.19 -25.19 2.51
C ASN A 122 13.26 -25.70 3.96
N GLY A 123 12.60 -26.82 4.28
CA GLY A 123 12.64 -27.47 5.59
C GLY A 123 11.91 -26.73 6.72
N ILE A 124 11.01 -25.80 6.39
CA ILE A 124 10.20 -25.04 7.34
C ILE A 124 8.85 -25.75 7.50
N GLN A 125 8.70 -26.48 8.61
CA GLN A 125 7.43 -27.11 8.98
C GLN A 125 6.50 -26.10 9.65
N LEU A 126 5.32 -25.87 9.09
CA LEU A 126 4.21 -25.21 9.79
C LEU A 126 3.53 -26.26 10.68
N GLY A 127 3.66 -26.11 11.99
CA GLY A 127 3.05 -26.98 13.00
C GLY A 127 1.58 -26.70 13.26
#